data_AF-A0AAD6C3K1-F1
#
_entry.id   AF-A0AAD6C3K1-F1
#
_cell.length_a   1.000
_cell.length_b   1.000
_cell.length_c   1.000
_cell.angle_alpha   90.00
_cell.angle_beta   90.00
_cell.angle_gamma   90.00
#
_symmetry.space_group_name_H-M   'P 1'
#
loop_
_entity.id
_entity.type
_entity.pdbx_description
1 polymer ?
#
loop_
_entity_poly.entity_id
_entity_poly.type
_entity_poly.pdbx_seq_one_letter_code
_entity_poly.pdbx_strand_id
1 'polypeptide(L)'
;MAPKSRSKRPSLLSKGRPPTVKPKQAALSSKATRTLIRSHHQLLKARAQAEKAGDAAKLSSIDAQIQANGGLDSYQIASKLGQSMDRGGDSSKLLIEWIKPQLNQWNPNLPKLRVLEVGALSTKNACSRTPSLDVTRIDLNSQEPGILQQDFMERPLPCSDEERFHIISLSLVLNYVPDATGRGDMLKRCVKFLTSQCPIAFVPTLFFVLPVACVDNSRYVTEERLLDILSSLGFELVQSKRSNKLIYQLWHYTGQCSPRSFKKEMLNPGAKRNNFAIILRDG
;
A
#
# COMPACT_ATOMS: atom_id res chain seq x y z
N MET A 1 -23.93 50.37 38.87
CA MET A 1 -23.79 49.27 37.88
C MET A 1 -22.95 49.78 36.72
N ALA A 2 -21.73 49.28 36.52
CA ALA A 2 -20.86 49.62 35.40
C ALA A 2 -20.86 48.50 34.34
N PRO A 3 -20.83 48.80 33.03
CA PRO A 3 -20.90 47.77 31.99
C PRO A 3 -19.53 47.10 31.76
N LYS A 4 -19.52 45.76 31.69
CA LYS A 4 -18.32 44.94 31.39
C LYS A 4 -17.92 45.07 29.91
N SER A 5 -16.67 45.41 29.64
CA SER A 5 -16.11 45.46 28.27
C SER A 5 -15.91 44.05 27.69
N ARG A 6 -16.26 43.85 26.41
CA ARG A 6 -16.00 42.61 25.66
C ARG A 6 -14.57 42.63 25.10
N SER A 7 -13.72 41.72 25.60
CA SER A 7 -12.39 41.45 25.05
C SER A 7 -12.49 40.94 23.59
N LYS A 8 -11.76 41.58 22.66
CA LYS A 8 -11.65 41.16 21.25
C LYS A 8 -10.77 39.90 21.15
N ARG A 9 -11.27 38.87 20.48
CA ARG A 9 -10.48 37.65 20.17
C ARG A 9 -9.23 38.01 19.35
N PRO A 10 -8.05 37.46 19.70
CA PRO A 10 -6.83 37.71 18.94
C PRO A 10 -6.94 37.09 17.54
N SER A 11 -6.45 37.82 16.53
CA SER A 11 -6.46 37.39 15.13
C SER A 11 -5.47 36.24 14.89
N LEU A 12 -5.83 35.32 13.99
CA LEU A 12 -4.98 34.22 13.55
C LEU A 12 -3.61 34.72 13.04
N LEU A 13 -2.53 34.07 13.50
CA LEU A 13 -1.13 34.32 13.15
C LEU A 13 -0.81 34.19 11.64
N SER A 14 -1.77 33.72 10.83
CA SER A 14 -1.61 33.56 9.38
C SER A 14 -1.60 34.88 8.59
N LYS A 15 -1.90 36.02 9.23
CA LYS A 15 -1.99 37.33 8.55
C LYS A 15 -0.66 38.08 8.39
N GLY A 16 0.43 37.60 9.00
CA GLY A 16 1.72 38.30 8.99
C GLY A 16 2.82 37.69 8.14
N ARG A 17 2.57 36.61 7.37
CA ARG A 17 3.64 35.91 6.65
C ARG A 17 3.91 36.56 5.29
N PRO A 18 5.16 36.95 4.97
CA PRO A 18 5.50 37.41 3.63
C PRO A 18 5.25 36.28 2.60
N PRO A 19 4.89 36.63 1.36
CA PRO A 19 4.55 35.63 0.34
C PRO A 19 5.76 34.75 0.05
N THR A 20 5.61 33.44 0.29
CA THR A 20 6.60 32.44 -0.12
C THR A 20 6.69 32.38 -1.64
N VAL A 21 7.91 32.22 -2.15
CA VAL A 21 8.24 32.05 -3.57
C VAL A 21 7.27 31.04 -4.21
N LYS A 22 6.48 31.50 -5.19
CA LYS A 22 5.55 30.64 -5.92
C LYS A 22 6.37 29.66 -6.77
N PRO A 23 6.18 28.33 -6.63
CA PRO A 23 6.87 27.37 -7.49
C PRO A 23 6.49 27.59 -8.96
N LYS A 24 7.46 27.39 -9.88
CA LYS A 24 7.35 27.69 -11.31
C LYS A 24 6.28 26.87 -12.06
N GLN A 25 5.66 25.87 -11.42
CA GLN A 25 4.48 25.17 -11.91
C GLN A 25 3.55 24.90 -10.72
N ALA A 26 2.25 25.18 -10.86
CA ALA A 26 1.26 24.90 -9.83
C ALA A 26 1.06 23.39 -9.69
N ALA A 27 1.80 22.75 -8.79
CA ALA A 27 1.56 21.36 -8.42
C ALA A 27 0.10 21.20 -7.94
N LEU A 28 -0.55 20.10 -8.34
CA LEU A 28 -1.93 19.81 -7.93
C LEU A 28 -2.08 19.93 -6.40
N SER A 29 -3.14 20.60 -5.96
CA SER A 29 -3.44 20.72 -4.53
C SER A 29 -3.69 19.35 -3.92
N SER A 30 -3.40 19.16 -2.63
CA SER A 30 -3.63 17.88 -1.94
C SER A 30 -5.09 17.39 -2.06
N LYS A 31 -6.04 18.32 -2.14
CA LYS A 31 -7.47 18.02 -2.35
C LYS A 31 -7.71 17.52 -3.78
N ALA A 32 -7.18 18.22 -4.78
CA ALA A 32 -7.31 17.83 -6.19
C ALA A 32 -6.66 16.46 -6.45
N THR A 33 -5.44 16.24 -5.95
CA THR A 33 -4.74 14.94 -6.02
C THR A 33 -5.58 13.82 -5.41
N ARG A 34 -6.17 14.04 -4.23
CA ARG A 34 -7.03 13.04 -3.57
C ARG A 34 -8.30 12.74 -4.37
N THR A 35 -8.94 13.77 -4.92
CA THR A 35 -10.15 13.58 -5.74
C THR A 35 -9.84 12.77 -7.00
N LEU A 36 -8.72 13.06 -7.66
CA LEU A 36 -8.27 12.34 -8.85
C LEU A 36 -7.99 10.87 -8.53
N ILE A 37 -7.22 10.59 -7.48
CA ILE A 37 -6.95 9.22 -7.01
C ILE A 37 -8.26 8.49 -6.72
N ARG A 38 -9.19 9.12 -5.98
CA ARG A 38 -10.48 8.49 -5.64
C ARG A 38 -11.32 8.19 -6.89
N SER A 39 -11.40 9.12 -7.84
CA SER A 39 -12.15 8.93 -9.08
C SER A 39 -11.58 7.76 -9.88
N HIS A 40 -10.24 7.67 -9.98
CA HIS A 40 -9.57 6.56 -10.65
C HIS A 40 -9.89 5.21 -10.01
N HIS A 41 -9.83 5.10 -8.67
CA HIS A 41 -10.26 3.90 -7.93
C HIS A 41 -11.70 3.48 -8.25
N GLN A 42 -12.61 4.45 -8.35
CA GLN A 42 -14.01 4.18 -8.67
C GLN A 42 -14.15 3.65 -10.10
N LEU A 43 -13.44 4.24 -11.06
CA LEU A 43 -13.45 3.82 -12.46
C LEU A 43 -12.84 2.42 -12.65
N LEU A 44 -11.69 2.11 -12.05
CA LEU A 44 -11.09 0.77 -12.11
C LEU A 44 -12.02 -0.31 -11.56
N LYS A 45 -12.67 -0.02 -10.43
CA LYS A 45 -13.65 -0.95 -9.85
C LYS A 45 -14.87 -1.14 -10.76
N ALA A 46 -15.38 -0.07 -11.34
CA ALA A 46 -16.50 -0.13 -12.27
C ALA A 46 -16.12 -0.91 -13.55
N ARG A 47 -14.89 -0.73 -14.04
CA ARG A 47 -14.35 -1.45 -15.20
C ARG A 47 -14.31 -2.95 -14.94
N ALA A 48 -13.72 -3.39 -13.82
CA ALA A 48 -13.67 -4.80 -13.44
C ALA A 48 -15.07 -5.43 -13.29
N GLN A 49 -16.06 -4.65 -12.85
CA GLN A 49 -17.46 -5.11 -12.79
C GLN A 49 -18.09 -5.26 -14.18
N ALA A 50 -17.85 -4.30 -15.07
CA ALA A 50 -18.35 -4.35 -16.45
C ALA A 50 -17.72 -5.50 -17.24
N GLU A 51 -16.43 -5.76 -17.05
CA GLU A 51 -15.70 -6.89 -17.63
C GLU A 51 -16.31 -8.23 -17.21
N LYS A 52 -16.52 -8.42 -15.90
CA LYS A 52 -17.17 -9.63 -15.39
C LYS A 52 -18.60 -9.80 -15.90
N ALA A 53 -19.30 -8.70 -16.19
CA ALA A 53 -20.65 -8.72 -16.73
C ALA A 53 -20.69 -8.89 -18.27
N GLY A 54 -19.55 -8.87 -18.96
CA GLY A 54 -19.50 -8.89 -20.43
C GLY A 54 -20.06 -7.62 -21.09
N ASP A 55 -20.15 -6.51 -20.35
CA ASP A 55 -20.75 -5.26 -20.83
C ASP A 55 -19.70 -4.41 -21.57
N ALA A 56 -19.51 -4.72 -22.86
CA ALA A 56 -18.52 -4.07 -23.72
C ALA A 56 -18.76 -2.56 -23.90
N ALA A 57 -20.03 -2.13 -23.96
CA ALA A 57 -20.36 -0.71 -24.11
C ALA A 57 -19.97 0.09 -22.87
N LYS A 58 -20.24 -0.45 -21.68
CA LYS A 58 -19.85 0.17 -20.41
C LYS A 58 -18.35 0.16 -20.20
N LEU A 59 -17.66 -0.91 -20.60
CA LEU A 59 -16.19 -0.96 -20.61
C LEU A 59 -15.60 0.18 -21.45
N SER A 60 -16.05 0.31 -22.71
CA SER A 60 -15.57 1.37 -23.60
C SER A 60 -15.83 2.77 -23.03
N SER A 61 -17.01 2.99 -22.44
CA SER A 61 -17.33 4.28 -21.79
C SER A 61 -16.42 4.57 -20.59
N ILE A 62 -16.12 3.58 -19.76
CA ILE A 62 -15.24 3.74 -18.60
C ILE A 62 -13.80 3.98 -19.04
N ASP A 63 -13.33 3.25 -20.06
CA ASP A 63 -11.98 3.44 -20.62
C ASP A 63 -11.83 4.85 -21.19
N ALA A 64 -12.84 5.36 -21.90
CA ALA A 64 -12.87 6.76 -22.36
C ALA A 64 -12.81 7.76 -21.20
N GLN A 65 -13.52 7.51 -20.09
CA GLN A 65 -13.45 8.36 -18.89
C GLN A 65 -12.08 8.33 -18.20
N ILE A 66 -11.42 7.17 -18.17
CA ILE A 66 -10.06 7.04 -17.66
C ILE A 66 -9.10 7.88 -18.52
N GLN A 67 -9.19 7.77 -19.84
CA GLN A 67 -8.37 8.57 -20.77
C GLN A 67 -8.65 10.07 -20.63
N ALA A 68 -9.92 10.48 -20.54
CA ALA A 68 -10.29 11.88 -20.34
C ALA A 68 -9.76 12.48 -19.03
N ASN A 69 -9.58 11.65 -17.99
CA ASN A 69 -8.97 12.06 -16.73
C ASN A 69 -7.42 12.10 -16.78
N GLY A 70 -6.83 12.04 -17.97
CA GLY A 70 -5.38 12.04 -18.18
C GLY A 70 -4.74 10.64 -18.12
N GLY A 71 -5.56 9.60 -18.22
CA GLY A 71 -5.11 8.21 -18.29
C GLY A 71 -4.44 7.71 -17.01
N LEU A 72 -3.69 6.61 -17.16
CA LEU A 72 -2.94 6.01 -16.06
C LEU A 72 -1.79 6.91 -15.57
N ASP A 73 -1.23 7.73 -16.47
CA ASP A 73 -0.09 8.60 -16.18
C ASP A 73 -0.47 9.75 -15.23
N SER A 74 -1.64 10.37 -15.40
CA SER A 74 -2.12 11.41 -14.47
C SER A 74 -2.35 10.85 -13.06
N TYR A 75 -2.85 9.61 -12.98
CA TYR A 75 -3.01 8.89 -11.72
C TYR A 75 -1.65 8.62 -11.07
N GLN A 76 -0.66 8.17 -11.82
CA GLN A 76 0.67 7.92 -11.26
C GLN A 76 1.38 9.20 -10.83
N ILE A 77 1.26 10.29 -11.58
CA ILE A 77 1.75 11.61 -11.15
C ILE A 77 1.06 12.01 -9.86
N ALA A 78 -0.26 11.83 -9.75
CA ALA A 78 -1.00 12.11 -8.53
C ALA A 78 -0.60 11.18 -7.36
N SER A 79 -0.32 9.90 -7.61
CA SER A 79 0.13 8.93 -6.61
C SER A 79 1.53 9.25 -6.10
N LYS A 80 2.48 9.51 -7.01
CA LYS A 80 3.85 9.99 -6.70
C LYS A 80 3.81 11.30 -5.92
N LEU A 81 2.97 12.25 -6.33
CA LEU A 81 2.77 13.52 -5.62
C LEU A 81 2.09 13.31 -4.25
N GLY A 82 1.22 12.30 -4.13
CA GLY A 82 0.59 11.87 -2.89
C GLY A 82 1.54 11.19 -1.91
N GLN A 83 2.62 10.57 -2.42
CA GLN A 83 3.70 9.95 -1.64
C GLN A 83 4.92 10.86 -1.42
N SER A 84 4.90 12.11 -1.90
CA SER A 84 5.99 13.06 -1.64
C SER A 84 6.23 13.23 -0.14
N MET A 85 7.42 13.70 0.25
CA MET A 85 7.79 13.88 1.66
C MET A 85 6.76 14.72 2.45
N ASP A 86 6.08 15.66 1.78
CA ASP A 86 5.06 16.52 2.38
C ASP A 86 3.67 15.88 2.46
N ARG A 87 3.45 14.71 1.82
CA ARG A 87 2.10 14.16 1.57
C ARG A 87 1.91 12.66 1.89
N GLY A 88 2.99 11.87 1.99
CA GLY A 88 2.94 10.44 2.33
C GLY A 88 4.26 9.82 2.79
N GLY A 89 5.40 10.32 2.29
CA GLY A 89 6.74 9.90 2.72
C GLY A 89 7.17 8.50 2.25
N ASP A 90 8.47 8.24 2.33
CA ASP A 90 9.08 6.95 2.04
C ASP A 90 8.82 5.95 3.17
N SER A 91 7.74 5.17 3.06
CA SER A 91 7.33 4.17 4.06
C SER A 91 8.40 3.08 4.30
N SER A 92 9.30 2.85 3.34
CA SER A 92 10.37 1.87 3.50
C SER A 92 11.37 2.27 4.59
N LYS A 93 11.43 3.55 4.99
CA LYS A 93 12.22 3.98 6.15
C LYS A 93 11.76 3.30 7.44
N LEU A 94 10.45 3.15 7.61
CA LEU A 94 9.88 2.48 8.78
C LEU A 94 10.12 0.97 8.73
N LEU A 95 10.03 0.37 7.54
CA LEU A 95 10.45 -1.02 7.35
C LEU A 95 11.89 -1.22 7.81
N ILE A 96 12.83 -0.42 7.29
CA ILE A 96 14.24 -0.49 7.69
C ILE A 96 14.43 -0.27 9.19
N GLU A 97 13.76 0.72 9.78
CA GLU A 97 13.78 0.97 11.22
C GLU A 97 13.40 -0.28 12.02
N TRP A 98 12.32 -0.97 11.63
CA TRP A 98 11.82 -2.14 12.34
C TRP A 98 12.69 -3.38 12.19
N ILE A 99 13.31 -3.61 11.03
CA ILE A 99 14.16 -4.80 10.79
C ILE A 99 15.64 -4.57 11.10
N LYS A 100 16.03 -3.32 11.41
CA LYS A 100 17.42 -2.95 11.69
C LYS A 100 18.10 -3.85 12.74
N PRO A 101 17.44 -4.23 13.86
CA PRO A 101 18.07 -5.11 14.85
C PRO A 101 18.52 -6.45 14.26
N GLN A 102 17.72 -7.07 13.38
CA GLN A 102 18.12 -8.29 12.69
C GLN A 102 19.19 -8.02 11.63
N LEU A 103 19.07 -6.92 10.87
CA LEU A 103 20.05 -6.57 9.83
C LEU A 103 21.46 -6.30 10.38
N ASN A 104 21.60 -5.90 11.64
CA ASN A 104 22.91 -5.70 12.27
C ASN A 104 23.74 -6.99 12.36
N GLN A 105 23.12 -8.17 12.20
CA GLN A 105 23.82 -9.46 12.15
C GLN A 105 24.47 -9.72 10.78
N TRP A 106 24.05 -8.98 9.75
CA TRP A 106 24.64 -9.09 8.42
C TRP A 106 26.01 -8.41 8.39
N ASN A 107 26.94 -9.01 7.64
CA ASN A 107 28.22 -8.41 7.31
C ASN A 107 28.52 -8.61 5.81
N PRO A 108 29.44 -7.84 5.22
CA PRO A 108 29.70 -7.88 3.77
C PRO A 108 30.14 -9.23 3.19
N ASN A 109 30.58 -10.18 4.03
CA ASN A 109 30.94 -11.52 3.57
C ASN A 109 29.73 -12.46 3.45
N LEU A 110 28.55 -12.04 3.92
CA LEU A 110 27.31 -12.79 3.83
C LEU A 110 26.47 -12.34 2.62
N PRO A 111 25.72 -13.26 2.00
CA PRO A 111 24.73 -12.89 0.98
C PRO A 111 23.75 -11.84 1.52
N LYS A 112 23.32 -10.93 0.64
CA LYS A 112 22.30 -9.93 0.97
C LYS A 112 20.93 -10.58 1.14
N LEU A 113 20.07 -9.95 1.92
CA LEU A 113 18.65 -10.33 1.96
C LEU A 113 17.94 -9.79 0.72
N ARG A 114 17.40 -10.69 -0.09
CA ARG A 114 16.46 -10.43 -1.19
C ARG A 114 15.14 -9.83 -0.69
N VAL A 115 14.74 -8.73 -1.32
CA VAL A 115 13.49 -7.99 -1.08
C VAL A 115 12.72 -7.88 -2.37
N LEU A 116 11.43 -8.20 -2.34
CA LEU A 116 10.49 -7.85 -3.40
C LEU A 116 9.70 -6.62 -2.97
N GLU A 117 9.89 -5.51 -3.66
CA GLU A 117 9.10 -4.31 -3.49
C GLU A 117 8.05 -4.22 -4.60
N VAL A 118 6.79 -4.44 -4.22
CA VAL A 118 5.65 -4.34 -5.12
C VAL A 118 5.11 -2.93 -5.09
N GLY A 119 4.86 -2.34 -6.27
CA GLY A 119 4.40 -0.95 -6.38
C GLY A 119 5.49 0.08 -6.12
N ALA A 120 6.74 -0.24 -6.49
CA ALA A 120 7.88 0.62 -6.26
C ALA A 120 7.76 1.91 -7.08
N LEU A 121 7.91 3.06 -6.42
CA LEU A 121 7.88 4.37 -7.09
C LEU A 121 9.25 5.05 -7.23
N SER A 122 10.29 4.49 -6.61
CA SER A 122 11.64 5.04 -6.67
C SER A 122 12.72 3.99 -6.42
N THR A 123 13.82 4.09 -7.17
CA THR A 123 15.07 3.35 -6.95
C THR A 123 15.89 3.89 -5.78
N LYS A 124 15.45 5.00 -5.17
CA LYS A 124 16.17 5.70 -4.09
C LYS A 124 15.40 5.64 -2.78
N ASN A 125 14.53 4.65 -2.55
CA ASN A 125 13.90 4.49 -1.24
C ASN A 125 14.90 3.90 -0.21
N ALA A 126 14.51 3.82 1.06
CA ALA A 126 15.38 3.32 2.14
C ALA A 126 15.78 1.86 1.95
N CYS A 127 14.88 0.98 1.49
CA CYS A 127 15.23 -0.40 1.14
C CYS A 127 16.36 -0.45 0.11
N SER A 128 16.22 0.34 -0.96
CA SER A 128 17.17 0.42 -2.06
C SER A 128 18.55 0.94 -1.68
N ARG A 129 18.65 1.72 -0.59
CA ARG A 129 19.90 2.29 -0.09
C ARG A 129 20.53 1.46 1.02
N THR A 130 19.89 0.38 1.46
CA THR A 130 20.38 -0.43 2.58
C THR A 130 21.36 -1.48 2.06
N PRO A 131 22.65 -1.46 2.46
CA PRO A 131 23.68 -2.32 1.85
C PRO A 131 23.43 -3.82 1.99
N SER A 132 22.78 -4.24 3.09
CA SER A 132 22.45 -5.64 3.37
C SER A 132 21.27 -6.18 2.58
N LEU A 133 20.61 -5.35 1.76
CA LEU A 133 19.43 -5.71 0.99
C LEU A 133 19.73 -5.73 -0.51
N ASP A 134 19.21 -6.74 -1.18
CA ASP A 134 19.12 -6.82 -2.63
C ASP A 134 17.65 -6.66 -3.03
N VAL A 135 17.31 -5.58 -3.73
CA VAL A 135 15.92 -5.16 -3.90
C VAL A 135 15.48 -5.30 -5.35
N THR A 136 14.54 -6.22 -5.59
CA THR A 136 13.78 -6.34 -6.82
C THR A 136 12.57 -5.42 -6.74
N ARG A 137 12.49 -4.44 -7.64
CA ARG A 137 11.43 -3.42 -7.68
C ARG A 137 10.52 -3.73 -8.85
N ILE A 138 9.21 -3.86 -8.58
CA ILE A 138 8.20 -4.02 -9.62
C ILE A 138 7.11 -2.96 -9.48
N ASP A 139 6.57 -2.53 -10.60
CA ASP A 139 5.38 -1.68 -10.67
C ASP A 139 4.56 -2.03 -11.91
N LEU A 140 3.24 -1.85 -11.87
CA LEU A 140 2.37 -2.13 -13.02
C LEU A 140 2.63 -1.21 -14.20
N ASN A 141 3.09 0.02 -13.95
CA ASN A 141 3.38 1.00 -14.98
C ASN A 141 4.66 1.74 -14.58
N SER A 142 5.81 1.10 -14.77
CA SER A 142 7.09 1.67 -14.35
C SER A 142 7.40 2.94 -15.15
N GLN A 143 7.84 3.98 -14.43
CA GLN A 143 8.19 5.28 -14.99
C GLN A 143 9.62 5.71 -14.61
N GLU A 144 10.37 4.83 -13.95
CA GLU A 144 11.73 5.09 -13.49
C GLU A 144 12.64 3.95 -13.91
N PRO A 145 13.77 4.23 -14.61
CA PRO A 145 14.76 3.21 -14.92
C PRO A 145 15.22 2.49 -13.66
N GLY A 146 15.29 1.16 -13.71
CA GLY A 146 15.63 0.31 -12.55
C GLY A 146 14.42 -0.18 -11.74
N ILE A 147 13.20 0.15 -12.16
CA ILE A 147 11.96 -0.49 -11.69
C ILE A 147 11.39 -1.32 -12.84
N LEU A 148 11.19 -2.61 -12.61
CA LEU A 148 10.64 -3.53 -13.61
C LEU A 148 9.14 -3.29 -13.77
N GLN A 149 8.69 -3.08 -15.01
CA GLN A 149 7.25 -3.07 -15.29
C GLN A 149 6.72 -4.51 -15.28
N GLN A 150 5.97 -4.87 -14.24
CA GLN A 150 5.44 -6.22 -14.06
C GLN A 150 4.23 -6.21 -13.12
N ASP A 151 3.22 -7.01 -13.44
CA ASP A 151 2.13 -7.34 -12.50
C ASP A 151 2.58 -8.44 -11.54
N PHE A 152 2.48 -8.18 -10.23
CA PHE A 152 2.75 -9.17 -9.19
C PHE A 152 1.82 -10.38 -9.28
N MET A 153 0.56 -10.17 -9.64
CA MET A 153 -0.44 -11.23 -9.76
C MET A 153 -0.15 -12.18 -10.94
N GLU A 154 0.51 -11.67 -11.98
CA GLU A 154 0.88 -12.43 -13.19
C GLU A 154 2.33 -12.92 -13.17
N ARG A 155 3.20 -12.37 -12.30
CA ARG A 155 4.60 -12.80 -12.14
C ARG A 155 4.67 -14.32 -11.96
N PRO A 156 5.40 -15.11 -12.76
CA PRO A 156 5.46 -16.56 -12.60
C PRO A 156 5.77 -17.02 -11.16
N LEU A 157 5.12 -18.08 -10.71
CA LEU A 157 5.43 -18.66 -9.39
C LEU A 157 6.88 -19.16 -9.38
N PRO A 158 7.60 -18.99 -8.25
CA PRO A 158 9.00 -19.34 -8.19
C PRO A 158 9.20 -20.84 -8.38
N CYS A 159 10.08 -21.22 -9.31
CA CYS A 159 10.44 -22.61 -9.58
C CYS A 159 11.46 -23.15 -8.57
N SER A 160 12.21 -22.26 -7.92
CA SER A 160 13.21 -22.60 -6.90
C SER A 160 13.23 -21.56 -5.78
N ASP A 161 14.00 -21.82 -4.72
CA ASP A 161 14.07 -20.92 -3.58
C ASP A 161 14.88 -19.65 -3.89
N GLU A 162 15.75 -19.70 -4.90
CA GLU A 162 16.54 -18.59 -5.45
C GLU A 162 15.66 -17.50 -6.12
N GLU A 163 14.42 -17.84 -6.46
CA GLU A 163 13.43 -16.91 -7.02
C GLU A 163 12.48 -16.31 -5.96
N ARG A 164 12.59 -16.76 -4.71
CA ARG A 164 11.85 -16.24 -3.56
C ARG A 164 12.59 -15.09 -2.86
N PHE A 165 11.94 -14.51 -1.86
CA PHE A 165 12.38 -13.31 -1.16
C PHE A 165 12.31 -13.52 0.34
N HIS A 166 13.22 -12.91 1.08
CA HIS A 166 13.15 -12.90 2.54
C HIS A 166 12.19 -11.81 3.03
N ILE A 167 12.00 -10.75 2.24
CA ILE A 167 11.12 -9.63 2.57
C ILE A 167 10.22 -9.32 1.37
N ILE A 168 8.92 -9.17 1.62
CA ILE A 168 7.98 -8.56 0.67
C ILE A 168 7.52 -7.22 1.23
N SER A 169 7.76 -6.14 0.50
CA SER A 169 7.20 -4.82 0.80
C SER A 169 5.95 -4.61 -0.04
N LEU A 170 4.79 -4.64 0.62
CA LEU A 170 3.46 -4.48 0.04
C LEU A 170 2.82 -3.20 0.60
N SER A 171 3.43 -2.06 0.28
CA SER A 171 3.01 -0.74 0.79
C SER A 171 2.00 -0.07 -0.14
N LEU A 172 0.77 0.12 0.33
CA LEU A 172 -0.31 0.77 -0.42
C LEU A 172 -0.66 0.10 -1.76
N VAL A 173 -0.38 -1.20 -1.90
CA VAL A 173 -0.66 -1.98 -3.13
C VAL A 173 -2.01 -2.68 -3.04
N LEU A 174 -2.29 -3.38 -1.94
CA LEU A 174 -3.49 -4.21 -1.83
C LEU A 174 -4.78 -3.39 -1.98
N ASN A 175 -4.78 -2.12 -1.56
CA ASN A 175 -5.92 -1.22 -1.73
C ASN A 175 -6.21 -0.80 -3.18
N TYR A 176 -5.34 -1.14 -4.14
CA TYR A 176 -5.56 -0.92 -5.58
C TYR A 176 -6.10 -2.15 -6.31
N VAL A 177 -5.97 -3.34 -5.73
CA VAL A 177 -6.56 -4.54 -6.33
C VAL A 177 -8.09 -4.34 -6.33
N PRO A 178 -8.77 -4.45 -7.50
CA PRO A 178 -10.13 -3.94 -7.66
C PRO A 178 -11.17 -4.76 -6.89
N ASP A 179 -11.06 -6.08 -6.93
CA ASP A 179 -12.02 -6.99 -6.32
C ASP A 179 -11.51 -7.60 -5.01
N ALA A 180 -12.43 -8.17 -4.23
CA ALA A 180 -12.13 -8.67 -2.91
C ALA A 180 -11.43 -10.04 -2.91
N THR A 181 -11.67 -10.85 -3.93
CA THR A 181 -11.04 -12.17 -4.08
C THR A 181 -9.59 -11.99 -4.51
N GLY A 182 -9.32 -11.14 -5.50
CA GLY A 182 -7.96 -10.78 -5.91
C GLY A 182 -7.11 -10.24 -4.76
N ARG A 183 -7.70 -9.51 -3.81
CA ARG A 183 -7.00 -9.09 -2.58
C ARG A 183 -6.58 -10.28 -1.71
N GLY A 184 -7.47 -11.26 -1.51
CA GLY A 184 -7.09 -12.48 -0.78
C GLY A 184 -6.04 -13.29 -1.54
N ASP A 185 -6.18 -13.40 -2.86
CA ASP A 185 -5.24 -14.12 -3.72
C ASP A 185 -3.85 -13.48 -3.72
N MET A 186 -3.76 -12.14 -3.69
CA MET A 186 -2.49 -11.43 -3.54
C MET A 186 -1.79 -11.77 -2.21
N LEU A 187 -2.54 -11.86 -1.10
CA LEU A 187 -1.98 -12.25 0.20
C LEU A 187 -1.50 -13.70 0.19
N LYS A 188 -2.26 -14.63 -0.39
CA LYS A 188 -1.82 -16.02 -0.61
C LYS A 188 -0.57 -16.08 -1.46
N ARG A 189 -0.50 -15.24 -2.50
CA ARG A 189 0.64 -15.17 -3.41
C ARG A 189 1.90 -14.74 -2.67
N CYS A 190 1.81 -13.78 -1.74
CA CYS A 190 2.95 -13.38 -0.91
C CYS A 190 3.60 -14.57 -0.20
N VAL A 191 2.81 -15.50 0.35
CA VAL A 191 3.31 -16.74 0.97
C VAL A 191 4.17 -17.57 0.01
N LYS A 192 3.76 -17.68 -1.26
CA LYS A 192 4.50 -18.48 -2.27
C LYS A 192 5.85 -17.88 -2.66
N PHE A 193 6.01 -16.57 -2.47
CA PHE A 193 7.23 -15.83 -2.78
C PHE A 193 8.14 -15.61 -1.56
N LEU A 194 7.74 -16.01 -0.36
CA LEU A 194 8.59 -15.91 0.83
C LEU A 194 9.45 -17.16 1.02
N THR A 195 10.70 -16.98 1.44
CA THR A 195 11.61 -18.07 1.82
C THR A 195 12.10 -17.95 3.25
N SER A 196 12.20 -19.09 3.92
CA SER A 196 12.83 -19.22 5.24
C SER A 196 14.34 -19.47 5.18
N GLN A 197 14.92 -19.67 3.98
CA GLN A 197 16.35 -19.85 3.81
C GLN A 197 17.06 -18.49 3.89
N CYS A 198 17.48 -18.10 5.09
CA CYS A 198 18.12 -16.83 5.32
C CYS A 198 19.63 -16.99 5.60
N PRO A 199 20.49 -16.09 5.06
CA PRO A 199 21.93 -16.07 5.35
C PRO A 199 22.29 -15.60 6.77
N ILE A 200 21.31 -15.08 7.50
CA ILE A 200 21.41 -14.65 8.91
C ILE A 200 20.17 -15.15 9.66
N ALA A 201 20.15 -15.03 11.00
CA ALA A 201 18.93 -15.30 11.77
C ALA A 201 17.87 -14.22 11.51
N PHE A 202 17.11 -14.43 10.44
CA PHE A 202 16.04 -13.56 9.96
C PHE A 202 14.80 -14.39 9.69
N VAL A 203 13.64 -13.85 10.05
CA VAL A 203 12.35 -14.50 9.78
C VAL A 203 11.75 -13.85 8.52
N PRO A 204 11.33 -14.63 7.51
CA PRO A 204 10.69 -14.05 6.32
C PRO A 204 9.56 -13.12 6.70
N THR A 205 9.51 -11.96 6.05
CA THR A 205 8.72 -10.82 6.55
C THR A 205 7.88 -10.21 5.45
N LEU A 206 6.62 -9.89 5.78
CA LEU A 206 5.75 -9.04 4.98
C LEU A 206 5.61 -7.68 5.66
N PHE A 207 6.06 -6.63 4.98
CA PHE A 207 5.75 -5.25 5.35
C PHE A 207 4.49 -4.80 4.63
N PHE A 208 3.46 -4.46 5.40
CA PHE A 208 2.12 -4.26 4.88
C PHE A 208 1.58 -2.89 5.28
N VAL A 209 1.18 -2.09 4.29
CA VAL A 209 0.66 -0.73 4.55
C VAL A 209 -0.67 -0.55 3.83
N LEU A 210 -1.66 -0.07 4.58
CA LEU A 210 -2.97 0.27 4.06
C LEU A 210 -3.38 1.69 4.45
N PRO A 211 -4.27 2.35 3.69
CA PRO A 211 -5.03 3.47 4.20
C PRO A 211 -5.84 3.04 5.42
N VAL A 212 -5.83 3.84 6.50
CA VAL A 212 -6.64 3.59 7.70
C VAL A 212 -8.12 3.39 7.35
N ALA A 213 -8.62 4.09 6.32
CA ALA A 213 -9.99 3.93 5.86
C ALA A 213 -10.34 2.50 5.42
N CYS A 214 -9.37 1.70 4.97
CA CYS A 214 -9.57 0.29 4.62
C CYS A 214 -9.87 -0.59 5.84
N VAL A 215 -9.47 -0.15 7.04
CA VAL A 215 -9.64 -0.88 8.30
C VAL A 215 -10.74 -0.23 9.14
N ASP A 216 -10.61 1.06 9.44
CA ASP A 216 -11.49 1.73 10.42
C ASP A 216 -12.83 2.17 9.83
N ASN A 217 -12.89 2.39 8.50
CA ASN A 217 -14.09 2.88 7.80
C ASN A 217 -14.68 1.84 6.81
N SER A 218 -14.22 0.59 6.86
CA SER A 218 -14.78 -0.48 6.03
C SER A 218 -16.02 -1.10 6.68
N ARG A 219 -16.92 -1.65 5.86
CA ARG A 219 -18.00 -2.54 6.31
C ARG A 219 -17.58 -3.99 6.55
N TYR A 220 -16.52 -4.43 5.88
CA TYR A 220 -16.18 -5.85 5.73
C TYR A 220 -14.79 -6.20 6.26
N VAL A 221 -14.01 -5.20 6.68
CA VAL A 221 -12.69 -5.37 7.27
C VAL A 221 -12.65 -4.58 8.56
N THR A 222 -12.13 -5.20 9.61
CA THR A 222 -11.71 -4.58 10.87
C THR A 222 -10.24 -4.97 11.12
N GLU A 223 -9.62 -4.44 12.16
CA GLU A 223 -8.26 -4.81 12.51
C GLU A 223 -8.18 -6.30 12.91
N GLU A 224 -9.15 -6.78 13.68
CA GLU A 224 -9.29 -8.18 14.09
C GLU A 224 -9.50 -9.09 12.88
N ARG A 225 -10.39 -8.71 11.94
CA ARG A 225 -10.60 -9.50 10.72
C ARG A 225 -9.33 -9.56 9.86
N LEU A 226 -8.55 -8.48 9.79
CA LEU A 226 -7.30 -8.46 9.05
C LEU A 226 -6.26 -9.37 9.71
N LEU A 227 -6.17 -9.34 11.04
CA LEU A 227 -5.33 -10.24 11.83
C LEU A 227 -5.70 -11.70 11.60
N ASP A 228 -6.98 -12.06 11.72
CA ASP A 228 -7.46 -13.42 11.46
C ASP A 228 -7.06 -13.92 10.06
N ILE A 229 -7.22 -13.07 9.03
CA ILE A 229 -6.88 -13.42 7.64
C ILE A 229 -5.39 -13.71 7.51
N LEU A 230 -4.53 -12.82 7.99
CA LEU A 230 -3.08 -12.98 7.84
C LEU A 230 -2.55 -14.14 8.70
N SER A 231 -3.06 -14.33 9.92
CA SER A 231 -2.70 -15.46 10.76
C SER A 231 -3.16 -16.80 10.19
N SER A 232 -4.32 -16.87 9.53
CA SER A 232 -4.73 -18.08 8.80
C SER A 232 -3.73 -18.49 7.70
N LEU A 233 -3.01 -17.52 7.14
CA LEU A 233 -1.98 -17.70 6.12
C LEU A 233 -0.58 -17.97 6.70
N GLY A 234 -0.45 -18.07 8.02
CA GLY A 234 0.83 -18.31 8.70
C GLY A 234 1.64 -17.04 8.99
N PHE A 235 1.00 -15.88 9.01
CA PHE A 235 1.63 -14.63 9.43
C PHE A 235 1.34 -14.29 10.89
N GLU A 236 2.35 -13.83 11.60
CA GLU A 236 2.28 -13.31 12.95
C GLU A 236 2.56 -11.81 12.95
N LEU A 237 1.70 -11.00 13.60
CA LEU A 237 1.89 -9.56 13.69
C LEU A 237 2.98 -9.24 14.72
N VAL A 238 4.02 -8.53 14.30
CA VAL A 238 5.18 -8.22 15.16
C VAL A 238 5.25 -6.74 15.52
N GLN A 239 4.91 -5.88 14.56
CA GLN A 239 4.89 -4.43 14.77
C GLN A 239 3.66 -3.84 14.09
N SER A 240 3.06 -2.84 14.72
CA SER A 240 2.00 -2.04 14.14
C SER A 240 2.20 -0.58 14.51
N LYS A 241 2.03 0.32 13.55
CA LYS A 241 2.04 1.75 13.76
C LYS A 241 0.89 2.37 12.98
N ARG A 242 0.17 3.26 13.64
CA ARG A 242 -0.93 3.99 13.04
C ARG A 242 -0.59 5.48 12.94
N SER A 243 -0.99 6.07 11.82
CA SER A 243 -1.02 7.52 11.61
C SER A 243 -2.45 7.94 11.30
N ASN A 244 -2.69 9.23 11.12
CA ASN A 244 -4.03 9.74 10.77
C ASN A 244 -4.57 9.23 9.42
N LYS A 245 -3.71 8.69 8.55
CA LYS A 245 -4.09 8.27 7.18
C LYS A 245 -3.73 6.83 6.87
N LEU A 246 -2.65 6.32 7.45
CA LEU A 246 -2.04 5.03 7.10
C LEU A 246 -1.85 4.16 8.35
N ILE A 247 -2.09 2.86 8.20
CA ILE A 247 -1.68 1.82 9.13
C ILE A 247 -0.52 1.06 8.49
N TYR A 248 0.55 0.90 9.26
CA TYR A 248 1.77 0.19 8.88
C TYR A 248 1.87 -1.05 9.77
N GLN A 249 2.17 -2.19 9.19
CA GLN A 249 2.30 -3.45 9.91
C GLN A 249 3.51 -4.23 9.41
N LEU A 250 4.17 -4.91 10.34
CA LEU A 250 5.22 -5.88 10.05
C LEU A 250 4.75 -7.25 10.49
N TRP A 251 4.80 -8.21 9.56
CA TRP A 251 4.34 -9.57 9.78
C TRP A 251 5.48 -10.53 9.55
N HIS A 252 5.75 -11.41 10.51
CA HIS A 252 6.65 -12.55 10.30
C HIS A 252 5.86 -13.71 9.71
N TYR A 253 6.42 -14.40 8.73
CA TYR A 253 5.89 -15.64 8.20
C TYR A 253 6.49 -16.81 8.97
N THR A 254 5.67 -17.49 9.76
CA THR A 254 6.10 -18.62 10.61
C THR A 254 5.92 -19.97 9.91
N GLY A 255 5.23 -20.00 8.77
CA GLY A 255 4.85 -21.23 8.06
C GLY A 255 3.69 -21.99 8.70
N GLN A 256 3.29 -21.64 9.93
CA GLN A 256 2.20 -22.29 10.65
C GLN A 256 0.84 -21.81 10.13
N CYS A 257 0.40 -22.40 9.03
CA CYS A 257 -0.85 -22.03 8.38
C CYS A 257 -2.04 -22.72 9.07
N SER A 258 -3.14 -21.97 9.24
CA SER A 258 -4.44 -22.52 9.65
C SER A 258 -5.48 -22.09 8.61
N PRO A 259 -5.50 -22.73 7.42
CA PRO A 259 -6.33 -22.29 6.30
C PRO A 259 -7.78 -22.14 6.72
N ARG A 260 -8.34 -20.96 6.42
CA ARG A 260 -9.71 -20.61 6.75
C ARG A 260 -10.31 -19.75 5.65
N SER A 261 -11.54 -20.06 5.26
CA SER A 261 -12.32 -19.19 4.39
C SER A 261 -12.82 -17.94 5.12
N PHE A 262 -12.61 -16.78 4.50
CA PHE A 262 -13.17 -15.50 4.89
C PHE A 262 -14.08 -14.98 3.79
N LYS A 263 -15.39 -15.06 4.03
CA LYS A 263 -16.41 -14.52 3.13
C LYS A 263 -16.53 -13.01 3.32
N LYS A 264 -17.21 -12.34 2.39
CA LYS A 264 -17.55 -10.91 2.48
C LYS A 264 -18.70 -10.67 3.46
N GLU A 265 -18.42 -10.91 4.73
CA GLU A 265 -19.35 -10.71 5.85
C GLU A 265 -19.34 -9.25 6.32
N MET A 266 -20.51 -8.70 6.60
CA MET A 266 -20.62 -7.33 7.11
C MET A 266 -20.34 -7.32 8.61
N LEU A 267 -19.19 -6.78 8.99
CA LEU A 267 -18.71 -6.74 10.39
C LEU A 267 -18.99 -5.40 11.05
N ASN A 268 -19.04 -4.34 10.25
CA ASN A 268 -19.12 -2.97 10.75
C ASN A 268 -20.16 -2.19 9.94
N PRO A 269 -21.46 -2.29 10.28
CA PRO A 269 -22.52 -1.66 9.50
C PRO A 269 -22.43 -0.13 9.56
N GLY A 270 -22.97 0.53 8.54
CA GLY A 270 -23.07 2.00 8.51
C GLY A 270 -23.17 2.58 7.10
N ALA A 271 -24.02 3.58 6.91
CA ALA A 271 -24.26 4.19 5.60
C ALA A 271 -23.03 4.92 5.03
N LYS A 272 -22.22 5.55 5.89
CA LYS A 272 -21.03 6.32 5.51
C LYS A 272 -19.75 5.47 5.33
N ARG A 273 -19.81 4.17 5.61
CA ARG A 273 -18.68 3.25 5.51
C ARG A 273 -18.41 2.83 4.06
N ASN A 274 -17.16 2.54 3.76
CA ASN A 274 -16.74 2.07 2.45
C ASN A 274 -16.89 0.54 2.31
N ASN A 275 -16.68 0.04 1.09
CA ASN A 275 -16.88 -1.37 0.73
C ASN A 275 -15.56 -2.12 0.51
N PHE A 276 -14.47 -1.68 1.14
CA PHE A 276 -13.20 -2.42 1.11
C PHE A 276 -13.41 -3.80 1.75
N ALA A 277 -12.98 -4.87 1.10
CA ALA A 277 -13.23 -6.23 1.57
C ALA A 277 -12.10 -7.14 1.10
N ILE A 278 -11.69 -8.08 1.94
CA ILE A 278 -10.74 -9.12 1.56
C ILE A 278 -11.51 -10.44 1.68
N ILE A 279 -11.56 -11.20 0.59
CA ILE A 279 -12.16 -12.54 0.57
C ILE A 279 -11.03 -13.53 0.42
N LEU A 280 -10.90 -14.44 1.38
CA LEU A 280 -10.02 -15.59 1.28
C LEU A 280 -10.92 -16.81 1.07
N ARG A 281 -10.73 -17.54 -0.03
CA ARG A 281 -11.38 -18.84 -0.22
C ARG A 281 -10.44 -19.91 0.30
N ASP A 282 -10.94 -21.00 0.87
CA ASP A 282 -10.09 -22.17 1.05
C ASP A 282 -9.62 -22.68 -0.32
N GLY A 283 -8.37 -23.14 -0.35
CA GLY A 283 -7.78 -23.81 -1.50
C GLY A 283 -8.03 -25.30 -1.39
#